data_AF-A0A6B3EWW0-F1
#
_entry.id   AF-A0A6B3EWW0-F1
#
_cell.length_a   1.000
_cell.length_b   1.000
_cell.length_c   1.000
_cell.angle_alpha   90.00
_cell.angle_beta   90.00
_cell.angle_gamma   90.00
#
_symmetry.space_group_name_H-M   'P 1'
#
loop_
_entity.id
_entity.type
_entity.pdbx_description
1 polymer ?
#
loop_
_entity_poly.entity_id
_entity_poly.type
_entity_poly.pdbx_seq_one_letter_code
_entity_poly.pdbx_strand_id
1 'polypeptide(L)' 'PLVEIVDSLLTDPAISARAESFVVGRLGKTAIKSPDRAGFVVNALLFPYLLSAIRMVDTGLASVEVVD' A
#
# COMPACT_ATOMS: atom_id res chain seq x y z
N PRO A 1 1.81 -5.51 -11.50
CA PRO A 1 1.78 -4.38 -10.53
C PRO A 1 0.60 -4.52 -9.56
N LEU A 2 0.79 -4.16 -8.29
CA LEU A 2 -0.21 -4.29 -7.22
C LEU A 2 -1.18 -3.09 -7.20
N VAL A 3 -2.45 -3.34 -6.86
CA VAL A 3 -3.48 -2.32 -6.62
C VAL A 3 -4.30 -2.72 -5.39
N GLU A 4 -4.57 -1.76 -4.52
CA GLU A 4 -5.47 -1.92 -3.38
C GLU A 4 -6.88 -1.44 -3.76
N ILE A 5 -7.88 -2.29 -3.51
CA ILE A 5 -9.30 -1.92 -3.57
C ILE A 5 -9.74 -1.64 -2.14
N VAL A 6 -10.17 -0.41 -1.91
CA VAL A 6 -10.51 0.11 -0.59
C VAL A 6 -12.02 0.23 -0.48
N ASP A 7 -12.61 -0.60 0.38
CA ASP A 7 -14.04 -0.56 0.67
C ASP A 7 -14.28 0.22 1.97
N SER A 8 -15.19 1.20 1.90
CA SER A 8 -15.78 1.84 3.08
C SER A 8 -16.95 1.01 3.61
N LEU A 9 -17.47 1.37 4.80
CA LEU A 9 -18.70 0.76 5.35
C LEU A 9 -19.93 0.91 4.44
N LEU A 10 -19.93 1.91 3.55
CA LEU A 10 -21.05 2.21 2.66
C LEU A 10 -20.82 1.69 1.23
N THR A 11 -19.68 1.05 0.97
CA THR A 11 -19.37 0.56 -0.38
C THR A 11 -20.22 -0.67 -0.70
N ASP A 12 -21.03 -0.56 -1.76
CA ASP A 12 -21.81 -1.68 -2.29
C ASP A 12 -20.86 -2.78 -2.83
N PRO A 13 -21.03 -4.05 -2.39
CA PRO A 13 -20.22 -5.17 -2.87
C PRO A 13 -20.15 -5.30 -4.40
N ALA A 14 -21.21 -4.94 -5.12
CA ALA A 14 -21.25 -4.99 -6.58
C ALA A 14 -20.29 -3.98 -7.23
N ILE A 15 -20.11 -2.82 -6.61
CA ILE A 15 -19.17 -1.79 -7.09
C ILE A 15 -17.72 -2.24 -6.86
N SER A 16 -17.44 -2.84 -5.70
CA SER A 16 -16.13 -3.43 -5.39
C SER A 16 -15.77 -4.54 -6.38
N ALA A 17 -16.70 -5.46 -6.66
CA ALA A 17 -16.51 -6.53 -7.64
C ALA A 17 -16.28 -6.01 -9.07
N ARG A 18 -16.97 -4.92 -9.46
CA ARG A 18 -16.76 -4.27 -10.75
C ARG A 18 -15.36 -3.64 -10.85
N ALA A 19 -14.89 -2.99 -9.79
CA ALA A 19 -13.55 -2.43 -9.73
C ALA A 19 -12.48 -3.53 -9.83
N GLU A 20 -12.66 -4.63 -9.09
CA GLU A 20 -11.77 -5.79 -9.14
C GLU A 20 -11.67 -6.39 -10.54
N SER A 21 -12.82 -6.61 -11.19
CA SER A 21 -12.88 -7.13 -12.55
C SER A 21 -12.16 -6.23 -13.56
N PHE A 22 -12.27 -4.91 -13.40
CA PHE A 22 -11.56 -3.94 -14.23
C PHE A 22 -10.05 -3.97 -14.00
N VAL A 23 -9.60 -4.00 -12.75
CA VAL A 23 -8.18 -4.02 -12.38
C VAL A 23 -7.50 -5.30 -12.87
N VAL A 24 -8.12 -6.45 -12.66
CA VAL A 24 -7.56 -7.75 -13.06
C VAL A 24 -7.69 -7.94 -14.56
N GLY A 25 -8.90 -7.80 -15.12
CA GLY A 25 -9.18 -8.17 -16.50
C GLY A 25 -8.67 -7.15 -17.52
N ARG A 26 -8.86 -5.85 -17.27
CA ARG A 26 -8.51 -4.81 -18.25
C ARG A 26 -7.11 -4.24 -18.03
N LEU A 27 -6.70 -4.05 -16.78
CA LEU A 27 -5.39 -3.47 -16.48
C LEU A 27 -4.29 -4.52 -16.28
N GLY A 28 -4.64 -5.81 -16.16
CA GLY A 28 -3.68 -6.88 -15.92
C GLY A 28 -2.92 -6.72 -14.60
N LYS A 29 -3.56 -6.12 -13.59
CA LYS A 29 -2.95 -5.84 -12.28
C LYS A 29 -3.45 -6.83 -11.23
N THR A 30 -2.64 -7.02 -10.20
CA THR A 30 -3.03 -7.82 -9.04
C THR A 30 -3.81 -6.94 -8.08
N ALA A 31 -5.07 -7.29 -7.81
CA ALA A 31 -5.91 -6.60 -6.85
C ALA A 31 -5.81 -7.25 -5.47
N ILE A 32 -5.74 -6.45 -4.41
CA ILE A 32 -5.93 -6.89 -3.03
C ILE A 32 -7.00 -6.01 -2.36
N LYS A 33 -7.75 -6.58 -1.42
CA LYS A 33 -8.71 -5.80 -0.62
C LYS A 33 -8.01 -5.21 0.60
N SER A 34 -8.22 -3.91 0.84
CA SER A 34 -7.73 -3.22 2.02
C SER A 34 -8.89 -2.58 2.78
N PRO A 35 -8.89 -2.64 4.11
CA PRO A 35 -9.79 -1.81 4.91
C PRO A 35 -9.52 -0.32 4.68
N ASP A 36 -10.56 0.49 4.80
CA ASP A 36 -10.49 1.96 4.76
C ASP A 36 -9.84 2.50 6.04
N ARG A 37 -8.50 2.51 6.04
CA ARG A 37 -7.65 3.04 7.09
C ARG A 37 -6.57 3.94 6.49
N ALA A 38 -6.10 4.91 7.26
CA ALA A 38 -4.99 5.76 6.83
C ALA A 38 -3.78 4.91 6.41
N GLY A 39 -3.31 5.12 5.18
CA GLY A 39 -2.19 4.38 4.61
C GLY A 39 -2.52 2.98 4.05
N PHE A 40 -3.79 2.55 4.08
CA PHE A 40 -4.20 1.23 3.58
C PHE A 40 -3.30 0.11 4.11
N VAL A 41 -2.84 -0.83 3.28
CA VAL A 41 -1.85 -1.83 3.70
C VAL A 41 -0.45 -1.38 3.30
N VAL A 42 -0.24 -0.99 2.04
CA VAL A 42 1.12 -0.72 1.52
C VAL A 42 1.76 0.49 2.19
N ASN A 43 1.06 1.63 2.22
CA ASN A 43 1.64 2.85 2.79
C ASN A 43 1.77 2.77 4.32
N ALA A 44 0.86 2.06 4.98
CA ALA A 44 0.94 1.80 6.42
C ALA A 44 2.20 1.02 6.82
N LEU A 45 2.76 0.20 5.92
CA LEU A 45 4.04 -0.49 6.11
C LEU A 45 5.23 0.33 5.64
N LEU A 46 5.09 1.04 4.51
CA LEU A 46 6.16 1.81 3.90
C LEU A 46 6.66 2.93 4.80
N PHE A 47 5.76 3.73 5.38
CA PHE A 47 6.18 4.88 6.17
C PHE A 47 6.96 4.50 7.44
N PRO A 48 6.54 3.53 8.27
CA PRO A 48 7.35 3.07 9.39
C PRO A 48 8.73 2.54 8.97
N TYR A 49 8.81 1.83 7.84
CA TYR A 49 10.07 1.36 7.28
C TYR A 49 10.99 2.53 6.90
N LEU A 50 10.48 3.50 6.14
CA LEU A 50 11.23 4.71 5.76
C LEU A 50 11.67 5.52 6.99
N LEU A 51 10.80 5.66 8.00
CA LEU A 51 11.16 6.34 9.25
C LEU A 51 12.25 5.58 10.02
N SER A 52 12.29 4.25 9.93
CA SER A 52 13.37 3.45 10.50
C SER A 52 14.68 3.71 9.79
N ALA A 53 14.68 3.69 8.45
CA ALA A 53 15.83 4.03 7.62
C ALA A 53 16.39 5.42 7.96
N ILE A 54 15.53 6.43 8.06
CA ILE A 54 15.92 7.80 8.45
C ILE A 54 16.60 7.81 9.83
N ARG A 55 16.05 7.11 10.82
CA ARG A 55 16.65 7.03 12.16
C ARG A 55 18.00 6.32 12.17
N MET A 56 18.20 5.31 11.33
CA MET A 56 19.49 4.63 11.21
C MET A 56 20.59 5.59 10.72
N VAL A 57 20.26 6.45 9.76
CA VAL A 57 21.19 7.48 9.26
C VAL A 57 21.41 8.58 10.31
N ASP A 58 20.33 9.10 10.89
CA ASP A 58 20.37 10.20 11.88
C ASP A 58 21.19 9.86 13.13
N THR A 59 21.13 8.60 13.57
CA THR A 59 21.92 8.11 14.73
C THR A 59 23.36 7.72 14.38
N GLY A 60 23.74 7.80 13.10
CA GLY A 60 25.04 7.38 12.61
C GLY A 60 25.25 5.86 12.63
N LEU A 61 24.18 5.07 12.73
CA LEU A 61 24.24 3.60 12.71
C LEU A 61 24.64 3.05 11.33
N ALA A 62 24.26 3.75 10.25
CA ALA A 62 24.61 3.42 8.88
C ALA A 62 24.71 4.69 8.03
N SER A 63 25.51 4.67 6.95
CA SER A 63 25.50 5.74 5.94
C SER A 63 24.29 5.61 5.02
N VAL A 64 23.98 6.67 4.27
CA VAL A 64 22.85 6.68 3.32
C VAL A 64 23.00 5.56 2.28
N GLU A 65 24.21 5.37 1.74
CA GLU A 65 24.50 4.37 0.70
C GLU A 65 24.39 2.92 1.20
N VAL A 66 24.42 2.70 2.51
CA VAL A 66 24.22 1.37 3.12
C VAL A 66 22.74 1.11 3.41
N VAL A 67 21.95 2.18 3.58
CA VAL A 67 20.52 2.10 3.86
C VAL A 67 19.68 2.01 2.57
N ASP A 68 20.13 2.67 1.50
CA ASP A 68 19.54 2.64 0.15
C ASP A 68 19.74 1.29 -0.57
#